data_AF-G4YVV7-F1
#
_entry.id   AF-G4YVV7-F1
#
_cell.length_a   1.000
_cell.length_b   1.000
_cell.length_c   1.000
_cell.angle_alpha   90.00
_cell.angle_beta   90.00
_cell.angle_gamma   90.00
#
_symmetry.space_group_name_H-M   'P 1'
#
loop_
_entity.id
_entity.type
_entity.pdbx_description
1 polymer ?
#
loop_
_entity_poly.entity_id
_entity_poly.type
_entity_poly.pdbx_seq_one_letter_code
_entity_poly.pdbx_strand_id
1 'polypeptide(L)'
;MLARRRSSARLDAERDAVELQVEDAFEQQHRRSEASDVALLRRKSFGYLPPNLPHTGKSLRVAKHVIQDVYSLQEMYDRQHAMENAACAIAMVGVVLVILDIEYVTSKNLKLALRIVNAVLTKFLLSLILWRFIMKRRILIRRNVLPPNVSFIRMHKQLLQLALELGACAIVVPPGTSGNFEVREWKYYTDDGSCGAPFVVKEGSCYLEYSYPFETLGLISLLRLYMIPRVVRNLSSFASYHTSYLGALHRVDTMTPLFAIKCFLQSHPFRLLLAAFLGTLVITSYAIAIVETPVNPTLAPLSNTMWLVALTMATVGYGDVVPLTTAGQALLVTGGMVSGILLVAALYLCTDISVNCVFDSISYRLQSAALFALLRRDERDKRFIYSLRRHQFDCQLHNACARTIQVAWRRYHAVEPGASPYRKGKSESVVFEAAYGCLTLHYYPVTPVCDSLYLCTSIQRELRKKSIGDYVSPEIGMLQCRDIWLSSLRQEQKSTLDRLRNVERRLDSLVAAATAAVNKPQ
;
A
#
# COMPACT_ATOMS: atom_id res chain seq x y z
N MET A 1 -34.44 -4.37 5.84
CA MET A 1 -34.99 -5.60 6.49
C MET A 1 -35.26 -6.74 5.50
N LEU A 2 -35.77 -6.48 4.29
CA LEU A 2 -36.07 -7.52 3.29
C LEU A 2 -34.83 -8.29 2.76
N ALA A 3 -33.71 -7.60 2.48
CA ALA A 3 -32.45 -8.25 2.09
C ALA A 3 -31.89 -9.19 3.19
N ARG A 4 -32.17 -8.88 4.46
CA ARG A 4 -31.71 -9.63 5.64
C ARG A 4 -32.50 -10.90 5.89
N ARG A 5 -33.82 -10.90 5.62
CA ARG A 5 -34.62 -12.13 5.65
C ARG A 5 -34.17 -13.11 4.56
N ARG A 6 -33.81 -12.60 3.37
CA ARG A 6 -33.25 -13.42 2.29
C ARG A 6 -31.87 -13.98 2.61
N SER A 7 -30.99 -13.22 3.27
CA SER A 7 -29.66 -13.72 3.66
C SER A 7 -29.73 -14.74 4.79
N SER A 8 -30.57 -14.53 5.81
CA SER A 8 -30.78 -15.50 6.90
C SER A 8 -31.36 -16.81 6.36
N ALA A 9 -32.44 -16.75 5.57
CA ALA A 9 -33.06 -17.94 5.01
C ALA A 9 -32.11 -18.72 4.08
N ARG A 10 -31.25 -18.02 3.35
CA ARG A 10 -30.20 -18.65 2.54
C ARG A 10 -29.15 -19.35 3.40
N LEU A 11 -28.69 -18.71 4.47
CA LEU A 11 -27.71 -19.30 5.39
C LEU A 11 -28.28 -20.51 6.14
N ASP A 12 -29.57 -20.45 6.52
CA ASP A 12 -30.26 -21.59 7.13
C ASP A 12 -30.37 -22.76 6.13
N ALA A 13 -30.73 -22.50 4.87
CA ALA A 13 -30.76 -23.54 3.83
C ALA A 13 -29.37 -24.12 3.51
N GLU A 14 -28.33 -23.28 3.47
CA GLU A 14 -26.94 -23.75 3.29
C GLU A 14 -26.48 -24.59 4.49
N ARG A 15 -26.83 -24.20 5.73
CA ARG A 15 -26.55 -24.98 6.94
C ARG A 15 -27.21 -26.36 6.87
N ASP A 16 -28.50 -26.39 6.60
CA ASP A 16 -29.28 -27.63 6.59
C ASP A 16 -28.77 -28.59 5.50
N ALA A 17 -28.34 -28.06 4.34
CA ALA A 17 -27.69 -28.85 3.29
C ALA A 17 -26.33 -29.42 3.71
N VAL A 18 -25.51 -28.65 4.44
CA VAL A 18 -24.22 -29.13 4.95
C VAL A 18 -24.40 -30.16 6.06
N GLU A 19 -25.40 -29.98 6.93
CA GLU A 19 -25.75 -30.98 7.96
C GLU A 19 -26.17 -32.31 7.32
N LEU A 20 -27.02 -32.27 6.29
CA LEU A 20 -27.42 -33.46 5.53
C LEU A 20 -26.21 -34.15 4.87
N GLN A 21 -25.30 -33.40 4.25
CA GLN A 21 -24.09 -33.96 3.65
C GLN A 21 -23.19 -34.66 4.68
N VAL A 22 -23.12 -34.11 5.89
CA VAL A 22 -22.33 -34.69 6.99
C VAL A 22 -23.01 -35.97 7.50
N GLU A 23 -24.34 -35.99 7.62
CA GLU A 23 -25.10 -37.20 7.95
C GLU A 23 -24.87 -38.31 6.91
N ASP A 24 -25.04 -38.00 5.63
CA ASP A 24 -24.80 -38.94 4.52
C ASP A 24 -23.37 -39.49 4.54
N ALA A 25 -22.37 -38.64 4.82
CA ALA A 25 -20.97 -39.04 4.91
C ALA A 25 -20.72 -39.99 6.10
N PHE A 26 -21.35 -39.74 7.26
CA PHE A 26 -21.29 -40.62 8.42
C PHE A 26 -21.96 -41.97 8.12
N GLU A 27 -23.14 -41.99 7.49
CA GLU A 27 -23.82 -43.23 7.09
C GLU A 27 -23.02 -44.04 6.06
N GLN A 28 -22.41 -43.39 5.08
CA GLN A 28 -21.55 -44.06 4.10
C GLN A 28 -20.30 -44.67 4.76
N GLN A 29 -19.73 -43.99 5.76
CA GLN A 29 -18.60 -44.50 6.52
C GLN A 29 -19.02 -45.71 7.40
N HIS A 30 -20.23 -45.70 7.97
CA HIS A 30 -20.78 -46.81 8.73
C HIS A 30 -21.01 -48.05 7.86
N ARG A 31 -21.71 -47.90 6.73
CA ARG A 31 -21.93 -48.99 5.76
C ARG A 31 -20.63 -49.60 5.24
N ARG A 32 -19.59 -48.77 5.03
CA ARG A 32 -18.26 -49.26 4.65
C ARG A 32 -17.53 -49.97 5.78
N SER A 33 -17.73 -49.58 7.04
CA SER A 33 -17.18 -50.26 8.21
C SER A 33 -17.71 -51.69 8.31
N GLU A 34 -19.03 -51.87 8.20
CA GLU A 34 -19.67 -53.20 8.21
C GLU A 34 -19.22 -54.05 7.01
N ALA A 35 -19.00 -53.43 5.85
CA ALA A 35 -18.46 -54.12 4.67
C ALA A 35 -16.94 -54.41 4.77
N SER A 36 -16.18 -53.66 5.58
CA SER A 36 -14.72 -53.77 5.69
C SER A 36 -14.22 -54.78 6.71
N ASP A 37 -15.10 -55.39 7.52
CA ASP A 37 -14.77 -56.64 8.24
C ASP A 37 -14.46 -57.80 7.27
N VAL A 38 -14.72 -57.63 5.95
CA VAL A 38 -14.43 -58.61 4.89
C VAL A 38 -13.34 -58.18 3.90
N ALA A 39 -12.92 -56.90 3.86
CA ALA A 39 -11.89 -56.47 2.92
C ALA A 39 -11.13 -55.22 3.39
N LEU A 40 -9.90 -55.46 3.87
CA LEU A 40 -8.86 -54.45 4.06
C LEU A 40 -8.41 -53.87 2.71
N LEU A 41 -8.20 -52.55 2.69
CA LEU A 41 -7.50 -51.73 1.68
C LEU A 41 -8.35 -51.04 0.59
N ARG A 42 -8.94 -49.87 0.92
CA ARG A 42 -8.72 -48.64 0.13
C ARG A 42 -9.21 -47.39 0.85
N ARG A 43 -8.29 -46.67 1.48
CA ARG A 43 -8.59 -45.40 2.14
C ARG A 43 -8.55 -44.26 1.13
N LYS A 44 -9.70 -43.91 0.54
CA LYS A 44 -9.92 -42.61 -0.10
C LYS A 44 -10.76 -41.77 0.85
N SER A 45 -10.14 -40.78 1.52
CA SER A 45 -10.86 -39.87 2.41
C SER A 45 -11.74 -38.92 1.59
N PHE A 46 -13.03 -38.92 1.86
CA PHE A 46 -13.92 -37.87 1.37
C PHE A 46 -13.81 -36.63 2.27
N GLY A 47 -13.20 -35.59 1.72
CA GLY A 47 -13.37 -34.14 1.95
C GLY A 47 -13.37 -33.50 3.34
N TYR A 48 -14.02 -34.05 4.38
CA TYR A 48 -14.39 -33.24 5.54
C TYR A 48 -14.26 -33.90 6.91
N LEU A 49 -14.09 -35.23 6.98
CA LEU A 49 -13.98 -35.97 8.24
C LEU A 49 -12.66 -36.74 8.30
N PRO A 50 -11.97 -36.73 9.45
CA PRO A 50 -10.74 -37.50 9.62
C PRO A 50 -11.08 -39.00 9.49
N PRO A 51 -10.25 -39.78 8.78
CA PRO A 51 -10.60 -41.14 8.34
C PRO A 51 -10.64 -42.19 9.46
N ASN A 52 -10.51 -41.77 10.72
CA ASN A 52 -10.42 -42.58 11.94
C ASN A 52 -11.49 -42.20 12.99
N LEU A 53 -12.50 -41.39 12.64
CA LEU A 53 -13.48 -40.95 13.63
C LEU A 53 -14.42 -42.11 14.02
N PRO A 54 -14.55 -42.48 15.31
CA PRO A 54 -15.48 -43.52 15.74
C PRO A 54 -16.92 -43.12 15.45
N HIS A 55 -17.67 -44.03 14.82
CA HIS A 55 -19.08 -43.87 14.50
C HIS A 55 -19.95 -44.02 15.76
N THR A 56 -19.92 -42.99 16.60
CA THR A 56 -20.80 -42.87 17.76
C THR A 56 -21.82 -41.78 17.49
N GLY A 57 -23.08 -41.96 17.88
CA GLY A 57 -24.10 -40.89 17.83
C GLY A 57 -23.72 -39.64 18.66
N LYS A 58 -22.67 -39.72 19.48
CA LYS A 58 -22.02 -38.57 20.13
C LYS A 58 -21.14 -37.77 19.14
N SER A 59 -20.38 -38.43 18.26
CA SER A 59 -19.51 -37.81 17.26
C SER A 59 -20.28 -36.99 16.23
N LEU A 60 -21.41 -37.54 15.75
CA LEU A 60 -22.31 -36.83 14.82
C LEU A 60 -22.93 -35.58 15.48
N ARG A 61 -23.38 -35.70 16.73
CA ARG A 61 -23.89 -34.55 17.51
C ARG A 61 -22.85 -33.45 17.68
N VAL A 62 -21.60 -33.82 17.96
CA VAL A 62 -20.49 -32.85 18.05
C VAL A 62 -20.25 -32.16 16.70
N ALA A 63 -20.24 -32.91 15.59
CA ALA A 63 -20.06 -32.34 14.26
C ALA A 63 -21.17 -31.34 13.91
N LYS A 64 -22.45 -31.71 14.13
CA LYS A 64 -23.59 -30.80 13.95
C LYS A 64 -23.48 -29.55 14.83
N HIS A 65 -23.07 -29.71 16.09
CA HIS A 65 -22.91 -28.58 17.00
C HIS A 65 -21.82 -27.60 16.53
N VAL A 66 -20.69 -28.10 16.04
CA VAL A 66 -19.62 -27.28 15.47
C VAL A 66 -20.09 -26.52 14.23
N ILE A 67 -20.84 -27.18 13.33
CA ILE A 67 -21.41 -26.55 12.14
C ILE A 67 -22.36 -25.43 12.56
N GLN A 68 -23.27 -25.71 13.48
CA GLN A 68 -24.21 -24.71 14.01
C GLN A 68 -23.48 -23.50 14.62
N ASP A 69 -22.40 -23.73 15.35
CA ASP A 69 -21.59 -22.65 15.93
C ASP A 69 -20.90 -21.80 14.85
N VAL A 70 -20.36 -22.40 13.78
CA VAL A 70 -19.75 -21.67 12.66
C VAL A 70 -20.76 -20.79 11.95
N TYR A 71 -21.95 -21.32 11.62
CA TYR A 71 -23.01 -20.52 11.00
C TYR A 71 -23.53 -19.40 11.93
N SER A 72 -23.63 -19.67 13.23
CA SER A 72 -23.99 -18.63 14.21
C SER A 72 -22.95 -17.50 14.29
N LEU A 73 -21.66 -17.82 14.15
CA LEU A 73 -20.58 -16.85 14.10
C LEU A 73 -20.67 -15.98 12.85
N GLN A 74 -20.91 -16.59 11.69
CA GLN A 74 -21.12 -15.87 10.42
C GLN A 74 -22.28 -14.87 10.55
N GLU A 75 -23.41 -15.30 11.12
CA GLU A 75 -24.55 -14.41 11.31
C GLU A 75 -24.23 -13.23 12.24
N MET A 76 -23.43 -13.44 13.30
CA MET A 76 -22.99 -12.37 14.19
C MET A 76 -22.07 -11.36 13.50
N TYR A 77 -21.18 -11.82 12.62
CA TYR A 77 -20.33 -10.93 11.80
C TYR A 77 -21.16 -10.08 10.85
N ASP A 78 -22.15 -10.66 10.17
CA ASP A 78 -23.05 -9.92 9.28
C ASP A 78 -23.87 -8.87 10.04
N ARG A 79 -24.37 -9.23 11.23
CA ARG A 79 -25.06 -8.30 12.13
C ARG A 79 -24.14 -7.16 12.56
N GLN A 80 -22.87 -7.45 12.89
CA GLN A 80 -21.89 -6.42 13.24
C GLN A 80 -21.64 -5.47 12.05
N HIS A 81 -21.43 -5.98 10.84
CA HIS A 81 -21.19 -5.17 9.66
C HIS A 81 -22.37 -4.25 9.35
N ALA A 82 -23.60 -4.76 9.46
CA ALA A 82 -24.81 -3.96 9.29
C ALA A 82 -24.93 -2.83 10.32
N MET A 83 -24.58 -3.10 11.59
CA MET A 83 -24.59 -2.10 12.66
C MET A 83 -23.51 -1.03 12.45
N GLU A 84 -22.31 -1.42 12.04
CA GLU A 84 -21.22 -0.48 11.73
C GLU A 84 -21.55 0.40 10.51
N ASN A 85 -22.19 -0.17 9.48
CA ASN A 85 -22.65 0.59 8.31
C ASN A 85 -23.77 1.56 8.67
N ALA A 86 -24.73 1.14 9.51
CA ALA A 86 -25.79 2.02 10.01
C ALA A 86 -25.23 3.16 10.86
N ALA A 87 -24.30 2.87 11.78
CA ALA A 87 -23.63 3.87 12.60
C ALA A 87 -22.89 4.91 11.73
N CYS A 88 -22.15 4.47 10.70
CA CYS A 88 -21.49 5.38 9.78
C CYS A 88 -22.50 6.24 9.01
N ALA A 89 -23.59 5.66 8.49
CA ALA A 89 -24.63 6.42 7.78
C ALA A 89 -25.23 7.53 8.66
N ILE A 90 -25.56 7.21 9.92
CA ILE A 90 -26.08 8.18 10.89
C ILE A 90 -25.04 9.27 11.20
N ALA A 91 -23.77 8.88 11.34
CA ALA A 91 -22.68 9.82 11.57
C ALA A 91 -22.50 10.78 10.39
N MET A 92 -22.56 10.29 9.15
CA MET A 92 -22.46 11.12 7.94
C MET A 92 -23.66 12.08 7.82
N VAL A 93 -24.87 11.61 8.09
CA VAL A 93 -26.06 12.48 8.14
C VAL A 93 -25.88 13.56 9.20
N GLY A 94 -25.38 13.21 10.39
CA GLY A 94 -25.08 14.19 11.44
C GLY A 94 -24.06 15.25 11.02
N VAL A 95 -22.99 14.86 10.32
CA VAL A 95 -21.99 15.81 9.78
C VAL A 95 -22.61 16.73 8.73
N VAL A 96 -23.43 16.19 7.81
CA VAL A 96 -24.13 17.00 6.80
C VAL A 96 -25.08 17.99 7.45
N LEU A 97 -25.83 17.56 8.47
CA LEU A 97 -26.71 18.46 9.23
C LEU A 97 -25.91 19.61 9.87
N VAL A 98 -24.73 19.34 10.44
CA VAL A 98 -23.86 20.41 10.99
C VAL A 98 -23.42 21.39 9.91
N ILE A 99 -23.03 20.91 8.72
CA ILE A 99 -22.64 21.78 7.60
C ILE A 99 -23.83 22.65 7.17
N LEU A 100 -25.04 22.07 7.09
CA LEU A 100 -26.26 22.80 6.77
C LEU A 100 -26.61 23.86 7.83
N ASP A 101 -26.40 23.57 9.12
CA ASP A 101 -26.62 24.53 10.23
C ASP A 101 -25.71 25.76 10.09
N ILE A 102 -24.47 25.55 9.65
CA ILE A 102 -23.46 26.59 9.52
C ILE A 102 -23.72 27.47 8.29
N GLU A 103 -23.99 26.87 7.13
CA GLU A 103 -23.97 27.57 5.83
C GLU A 103 -25.35 28.07 5.38
N TYR A 104 -26.41 27.28 5.55
CA TYR A 104 -27.71 27.55 4.89
C TYR A 104 -28.80 28.04 5.83
N VAL A 105 -28.79 27.64 7.10
CA VAL A 105 -29.90 27.90 8.01
C VAL A 105 -29.69 29.22 8.74
N THR A 106 -30.44 30.26 8.38
CA THR A 106 -30.41 31.56 9.10
C THR A 106 -31.51 31.67 10.18
N SER A 107 -32.63 30.94 10.04
CA SER A 107 -33.79 31.09 10.92
C SER A 107 -33.65 30.35 12.26
N LYS A 108 -33.93 31.04 13.38
CA LYS A 108 -33.73 30.51 14.74
C LYS A 108 -34.50 29.21 15.02
N ASN A 109 -35.75 29.12 14.56
CA ASN A 109 -36.60 27.94 14.77
C ASN A 109 -36.09 26.71 14.01
N LEU A 110 -35.62 26.91 12.77
CA LEU A 110 -35.06 25.82 11.97
C LEU A 110 -33.71 25.35 12.52
N LYS A 111 -32.85 26.26 12.99
CA LYS A 111 -31.61 25.91 13.72
C LYS A 111 -31.90 25.04 14.93
N LEU A 112 -32.86 25.46 15.76
CA LEU A 112 -33.25 24.71 16.96
C LEU A 112 -33.74 23.30 16.60
N ALA A 113 -34.64 23.18 15.62
CA ALA A 113 -35.16 21.89 15.17
C ALA A 113 -34.04 20.98 14.64
N LEU A 114 -33.14 21.50 13.81
CA LEU A 114 -32.05 20.76 13.22
C LEU A 114 -31.04 20.27 14.27
N ARG A 115 -30.75 21.09 15.30
CA ARG A 115 -29.91 20.69 16.43
C ARG A 115 -30.55 19.63 17.32
N ILE A 116 -31.87 19.70 17.55
CA ILE A 116 -32.60 18.64 18.26
C ILE A 116 -32.50 17.33 17.48
N VAL A 117 -32.71 17.35 16.16
CA VAL A 117 -32.57 16.17 15.30
C VAL A 117 -31.15 15.62 15.38
N ASN A 118 -30.12 16.46 15.27
CA ASN A 118 -28.72 16.02 15.36
C ASN A 118 -28.37 15.46 16.75
N ALA A 119 -28.93 16.02 17.83
CA ALA A 119 -28.75 15.50 19.19
C ALA A 119 -29.40 14.11 19.36
N VAL A 120 -30.61 13.90 18.83
CA VAL A 120 -31.30 12.60 18.83
C VAL A 120 -30.51 11.57 18.02
N LEU A 121 -30.05 11.94 16.82
CA LEU A 121 -29.20 11.08 15.98
C LEU A 121 -27.88 10.73 16.68
N THR A 122 -27.26 11.69 17.36
CA THR A 122 -26.02 11.46 18.12
C THR A 122 -26.26 10.50 19.28
N LYS A 123 -27.36 10.64 20.03
CA LYS A 123 -27.73 9.68 21.08
C LYS A 123 -27.91 8.27 20.53
N PHE A 124 -28.59 8.13 19.39
CA PHE A 124 -28.77 6.85 18.72
C PHE A 124 -27.43 6.26 18.25
N LEU A 125 -26.55 7.09 17.69
CA LEU A 125 -25.20 6.71 17.29
C LEU A 125 -24.38 6.17 18.48
N LEU A 126 -24.39 6.86 19.62
CA LEU A 126 -23.70 6.42 20.85
C LEU A 126 -24.23 5.05 21.33
N SER A 127 -25.55 4.84 21.26
CA SER A 127 -26.15 3.54 21.56
C SER A 127 -25.66 2.44 20.63
N LEU A 128 -25.53 2.71 19.32
CA LEU A 128 -25.00 1.74 18.36
C LEU A 128 -23.52 1.42 18.60
N ILE A 129 -22.71 2.40 19.00
CA ILE A 129 -21.29 2.18 19.35
C ILE A 129 -21.17 1.28 20.59
N LEU A 130 -21.99 1.52 21.62
CA LEU A 130 -22.02 0.68 22.81
C LEU A 130 -22.49 -0.75 22.47
N TRP A 131 -23.51 -0.87 21.63
CA TRP A 131 -24.02 -2.16 21.17
C TRP A 131 -22.98 -2.95 20.36
N ARG A 132 -22.23 -2.27 19.49
CA ARG A 132 -21.10 -2.85 18.75
C ARG A 132 -20.04 -3.40 19.71
N PHE A 133 -19.71 -2.70 20.79
CA PHE A 133 -18.76 -3.18 21.79
C PHE A 133 -19.24 -4.49 22.44
N ILE A 134 -20.53 -4.57 22.78
CA ILE A 134 -21.15 -5.79 23.32
C ILE A 134 -21.05 -6.94 22.31
N MET A 135 -21.36 -6.70 21.04
CA MET A 135 -21.27 -7.72 19.99
C MET A 135 -19.84 -8.20 19.76
N LYS A 136 -18.87 -7.27 19.72
CA LYS A 136 -17.45 -7.62 19.60
C LYS A 136 -17.02 -8.55 20.74
N ARG A 137 -17.42 -8.25 21.98
CA ARG A 137 -17.16 -9.13 23.13
C ARG A 137 -17.80 -10.52 22.95
N ARG A 138 -19.07 -10.59 22.53
CA ARG A 138 -19.76 -11.87 22.29
C ARG A 138 -19.05 -12.73 21.25
N ILE A 139 -18.56 -12.13 20.17
CA ILE A 139 -17.77 -12.81 19.14
C ILE A 139 -16.45 -13.35 19.71
N LEU A 140 -15.75 -12.57 20.54
CA LEU A 140 -14.51 -13.01 21.19
C LEU A 140 -14.73 -14.20 22.14
N ILE A 141 -15.83 -14.21 22.89
CA ILE A 141 -16.20 -15.32 23.78
C ILE A 141 -16.49 -16.58 22.96
N ARG A 142 -17.27 -16.45 21.88
CA ARG A 142 -17.65 -17.59 21.04
C ARG A 142 -16.50 -18.16 20.21
N ARG A 143 -15.48 -17.35 19.91
CA ARG A 143 -14.19 -17.81 19.35
C ARG A 143 -13.26 -18.44 20.38
N ASN A 144 -13.68 -18.58 21.64
CA ASN A 144 -12.90 -19.09 22.76
C ASN A 144 -11.58 -18.32 22.99
N VAL A 145 -11.49 -17.06 22.54
CA VAL A 145 -10.35 -16.17 22.79
C VAL A 145 -10.46 -15.56 24.18
N LEU A 146 -11.69 -15.38 24.66
CA LEU A 146 -11.98 -14.80 25.97
C LEU A 146 -12.88 -15.73 26.79
N PRO A 147 -12.58 -15.95 28.09
CA PRO A 147 -13.48 -16.69 28.96
C PRO A 147 -14.84 -15.97 29.14
N PRO A 148 -15.95 -16.70 29.34
CA PRO A 148 -17.29 -16.12 29.45
C PRO A 148 -17.46 -15.21 30.68
N ASN A 149 -16.75 -15.49 31.78
CA ASN A 149 -16.92 -14.82 33.07
C ASN A 149 -15.96 -13.65 33.29
N VAL A 150 -15.36 -13.10 32.23
CA VAL A 150 -14.42 -11.97 32.37
C VAL A 150 -15.18 -10.65 32.57
N SER A 151 -14.84 -9.94 33.65
CA SER A 151 -15.28 -8.57 33.94
C SER A 151 -14.77 -7.57 32.89
N PHE A 152 -15.59 -6.57 32.54
CA PHE A 152 -15.25 -5.55 31.54
C PHE A 152 -13.94 -4.80 31.82
N ILE A 153 -13.63 -4.57 33.10
CA ILE A 153 -12.48 -3.78 33.56
C ILE A 153 -11.14 -4.42 33.14
N ARG A 154 -11.10 -5.75 32.98
CA ARG A 154 -9.88 -6.47 32.60
C ARG A 154 -9.46 -6.19 31.15
N MET A 155 -10.37 -5.70 30.32
CA MET A 155 -10.17 -5.39 28.89
C MET A 155 -9.77 -3.92 28.66
N HIS A 156 -8.78 -3.42 29.42
CA HIS A 156 -8.39 -2.00 29.45
C HIS A 156 -8.14 -1.37 28.06
N LYS A 157 -7.48 -2.07 27.13
CA LYS A 157 -7.24 -1.56 25.76
C LYS A 157 -8.53 -1.32 24.98
N GLN A 158 -9.49 -2.24 25.06
CA GLN A 158 -10.76 -2.14 24.33
C GLN A 158 -11.70 -1.14 25.00
N LEU A 159 -11.62 -0.99 26.33
CA LEU A 159 -12.36 0.01 27.08
C LEU A 159 -11.86 1.42 26.77
N LEU A 160 -10.54 1.64 26.71
CA LEU A 160 -9.95 2.91 26.30
C LEU A 160 -10.36 3.27 24.87
N GLN A 161 -10.31 2.30 23.95
CA GLN A 161 -10.79 2.50 22.58
C GLN A 161 -12.28 2.90 22.54
N LEU A 162 -13.13 2.25 23.33
CA LEU A 162 -14.54 2.61 23.44
C LEU A 162 -14.72 4.03 23.99
N ALA A 163 -13.99 4.40 25.04
CA ALA A 163 -14.06 5.72 25.65
C ALA A 163 -13.67 6.83 24.66
N LEU A 164 -12.59 6.61 23.87
CA LEU A 164 -12.19 7.53 22.81
C LEU A 164 -13.23 7.62 21.69
N GLU A 165 -13.81 6.49 21.25
CA GLU A 165 -14.86 6.47 20.23
C GLU A 165 -16.13 7.19 20.70
N LEU A 166 -16.54 6.98 21.96
CA LEU A 166 -17.68 7.66 22.55
C LEU A 166 -17.40 9.15 22.73
N GLY A 167 -16.23 9.53 23.23
CA GLY A 167 -15.82 10.92 23.39
C GLY A 167 -15.83 11.67 22.06
N ALA A 168 -15.21 11.09 21.02
CA ALA A 168 -15.20 11.66 19.67
C ALA A 168 -16.61 11.85 19.07
N CYS A 169 -17.52 10.92 19.34
CA CYS A 169 -18.88 10.98 18.78
C CYS A 169 -19.85 11.83 19.62
N ALA A 170 -19.57 12.02 20.91
CA ALA A 170 -20.41 12.78 21.84
C ALA A 170 -20.31 14.30 21.62
N ILE A 171 -19.26 14.78 20.95
CA ILE A 171 -19.10 16.20 20.64
C ILE A 171 -20.22 16.63 19.68
N VAL A 172 -21.13 17.46 20.19
CA VAL A 172 -22.25 18.06 19.47
C VAL A 172 -22.58 19.40 20.12
N VAL A 173 -22.97 20.39 19.30
CA VAL A 173 -23.46 21.68 19.82
C VAL A 173 -24.86 21.45 20.40
N PRO A 174 -25.09 21.69 21.71
CA PRO A 174 -26.39 21.44 22.32
C PRO A 174 -27.47 22.37 21.78
N PRO A 175 -28.73 21.92 21.67
CA PRO A 175 -29.84 22.78 21.26
C PRO A 175 -30.06 23.89 22.31
N GLY A 176 -30.26 25.12 21.85
CA GLY A 176 -30.53 26.28 22.71
C GLY A 176 -29.32 27.18 22.99
N THR A 177 -28.11 26.82 22.57
CA THR A 177 -26.97 27.73 22.61
C THR A 177 -26.99 28.67 21.40
N SER A 178 -27.23 29.96 21.63
CA SER A 178 -27.11 31.00 20.62
C SER A 178 -26.19 32.08 21.14
N GLY A 179 -25.20 32.48 20.33
CA GLY A 179 -24.25 33.51 20.70
C GLY A 179 -22.93 33.28 19.99
N ASN A 180 -22.01 34.21 20.23
CA ASN A 180 -20.66 34.13 19.74
C ASN A 180 -19.71 34.08 20.93
N PHE A 181 -18.57 33.43 20.75
CA PHE A 181 -17.45 33.49 21.68
C PHE A 181 -16.32 34.30 21.05
N GLU A 182 -15.78 35.23 21.82
CA GLU A 182 -14.66 36.06 21.38
C GLU A 182 -13.36 35.31 21.59
N VAL A 183 -12.51 35.30 20.57
CA VAL A 183 -11.18 34.69 20.60
C VAL A 183 -10.15 35.78 20.34
N ARG A 184 -9.11 35.77 21.16
CA ARG A 184 -7.96 36.65 21.03
C ARG A 184 -6.71 35.80 20.80
N GLU A 185 -6.09 35.97 19.63
CA GLU A 185 -4.85 35.28 19.28
C GLU A 185 -3.68 36.26 19.28
N TRP A 186 -2.59 35.91 19.95
CA TRP A 186 -1.33 36.66 19.85
C TRP A 186 -0.62 36.34 18.51
N LYS A 187 -0.02 37.34 17.85
CA LYS A 187 0.71 37.16 16.58
C LYS A 187 2.21 37.49 16.68
N TYR A 188 2.55 38.75 16.96
CA TYR A 188 3.94 39.21 17.02
C TYR A 188 4.07 40.51 17.84
N TYR A 189 5.28 40.85 18.28
CA TYR A 189 5.59 42.10 18.96
C TYR A 189 5.68 43.26 17.96
N THR A 190 5.24 44.45 18.35
CA THR A 190 5.36 45.66 17.52
C THR A 190 6.37 46.62 18.13
N ASP A 191 7.42 46.93 17.37
CA ASP A 191 8.45 47.89 17.78
C ASP A 191 7.99 49.33 17.51
N ASP A 192 7.18 49.53 16.48
CA ASP A 192 6.67 50.83 16.03
C ASP A 192 5.34 51.24 16.70
N GLY A 193 4.83 50.41 17.61
CA GLY A 193 3.55 50.61 18.28
C GLY A 193 2.32 50.59 17.35
N SER A 194 2.51 50.16 16.10
CA SER A 194 1.45 50.04 15.08
C SER A 194 1.41 48.62 14.52
N CYS A 195 0.20 48.15 14.21
CA CYS A 195 -0.01 46.87 13.52
C CYS A 195 -0.78 47.16 12.22
N GLY A 196 -0.48 46.39 11.16
CA GLY A 196 -1.30 46.43 9.95
C GLY A 196 -2.71 45.88 10.22
N ALA A 197 -3.73 46.41 9.53
CA ALA A 197 -5.06 45.82 9.57
C ALA A 197 -4.98 44.35 9.06
N PRO A 198 -5.68 43.38 9.70
CA PRO A 198 -6.76 43.52 10.70
C PRO A 198 -6.30 43.38 12.17
N PHE A 199 -5.03 43.60 12.51
CA PHE A 199 -4.50 43.37 13.86
C PHE A 199 -4.67 44.59 14.79
N VAL A 200 -4.85 44.33 16.09
CA VAL A 200 -5.03 45.34 17.14
C VAL A 200 -3.82 45.34 18.09
N VAL A 201 -3.27 46.52 18.39
CA VAL A 201 -2.14 46.68 19.33
C VAL A 201 -2.65 46.64 20.77
N LYS A 202 -2.07 45.77 21.61
CA LYS A 202 -2.21 45.79 23.07
C LYS A 202 -0.87 45.48 23.73
N GLU A 203 -0.46 46.28 24.70
CA GLU A 203 0.75 46.05 25.51
C GLU A 203 2.02 45.79 24.66
N GLY A 204 2.20 46.55 23.57
CA GLY A 204 3.36 46.38 22.67
C GLY A 204 3.32 45.12 21.79
N SER A 205 2.19 44.41 21.74
CA SER A 205 1.98 43.22 20.90
C SER A 205 0.77 43.37 19.98
N CYS A 206 0.84 42.74 18.81
CA CYS A 206 -0.24 42.65 17.85
C CYS A 206 -1.09 41.40 18.11
N TYR A 207 -2.40 41.61 18.31
CA TYR A 207 -3.39 40.56 18.50
C TYR A 207 -4.40 40.54 17.35
N LEU A 208 -4.91 39.35 17.06
CA LEU A 208 -6.04 39.15 16.17
C LEU A 208 -7.27 38.86 17.02
N GLU A 209 -8.24 39.78 17.00
CA GLU A 209 -9.51 39.65 17.73
C GLU A 209 -10.64 39.34 16.74
N TYR A 210 -11.36 38.26 16.98
CA TYR A 210 -12.53 37.89 16.18
C TYR A 210 -13.54 37.13 17.03
N SER A 211 -14.78 37.04 16.54
CA SER A 211 -15.88 36.40 17.24
C SER A 211 -16.39 35.20 16.44
N TYR A 212 -16.35 34.01 17.03
CA TYR A 212 -16.89 32.81 16.40
C TYR A 212 -18.31 32.53 16.90
N PRO A 213 -19.26 32.24 15.99
CA PRO A 213 -20.55 31.72 16.41
C PRO A 213 -20.39 30.30 16.98
N PHE A 214 -21.15 29.91 18.01
CA PHE A 214 -21.03 28.58 18.64
C PHE A 214 -21.22 27.41 17.65
N GLU A 215 -21.88 27.67 16.52
CA GLU A 215 -22.00 26.80 15.36
C GLU A 215 -20.65 26.24 14.88
N THR A 216 -19.56 27.03 14.92
CA THR A 216 -18.24 26.60 14.44
C THR A 216 -17.65 25.46 15.26
N LEU A 217 -18.00 25.33 16.54
CA LEU A 217 -17.62 24.18 17.37
C LEU A 217 -18.19 22.86 16.84
N GLY A 218 -19.27 22.94 16.06
CA GLY A 218 -19.82 21.81 15.32
C GLY A 218 -18.81 21.18 14.36
N LEU A 219 -17.82 21.93 13.88
CA LEU A 219 -16.79 21.42 12.96
C LEU A 219 -15.97 20.28 13.58
N ILE A 220 -15.83 20.24 14.91
CA ILE A 220 -15.15 19.14 15.62
C ILE A 220 -15.86 17.79 15.37
N SER A 221 -17.15 17.80 15.02
CA SER A 221 -17.90 16.60 14.63
C SER A 221 -17.39 15.93 13.35
N LEU A 222 -16.55 16.61 12.53
CA LEU A 222 -15.83 15.99 11.41
C LEU A 222 -14.93 14.84 11.87
N LEU A 223 -14.54 14.78 13.15
CA LEU A 223 -13.83 13.63 13.70
C LEU A 223 -14.58 12.31 13.42
N ARG A 224 -15.92 12.33 13.35
CA ARG A 224 -16.78 11.18 13.02
C ARG A 224 -16.44 10.49 11.69
N LEU A 225 -15.74 11.16 10.77
CA LEU A 225 -15.26 10.60 9.51
C LEU A 225 -14.30 9.39 9.70
N TYR A 226 -13.75 9.19 10.91
CA TYR A 226 -12.95 8.00 11.25
C TYR A 226 -13.70 6.68 11.02
N MET A 227 -15.03 6.71 10.94
CA MET A 227 -15.87 5.53 10.67
C MET A 227 -15.83 5.09 9.20
N ILE A 228 -15.47 5.96 8.25
CA ILE A 228 -15.47 5.66 6.81
C ILE A 228 -14.56 4.45 6.48
N PRO A 229 -13.28 4.39 6.94
CA PRO A 229 -12.43 3.21 6.78
C PRO A 229 -13.06 1.87 7.19
N ARG A 230 -13.96 1.88 8.19
CA ARG A 230 -14.64 0.68 8.67
C ARG A 230 -15.70 0.22 7.69
N VAL A 231 -16.45 1.14 7.10
CA VAL A 231 -17.43 0.81 6.06
C VAL A 231 -16.73 0.32 4.80
N VAL A 232 -15.60 0.94 4.42
CA VAL A 232 -14.77 0.43 3.31
C VAL A 232 -14.38 -1.03 3.55
N ARG A 233 -13.95 -1.38 4.77
CA ARG A 233 -13.72 -2.78 5.15
C ARG A 233 -14.98 -3.63 5.01
N ASN A 234 -16.13 -3.18 5.50
CA ASN A 234 -17.38 -3.95 5.47
C ASN A 234 -17.94 -4.15 4.06
N LEU A 235 -17.69 -3.22 3.13
CA LEU A 235 -18.01 -3.38 1.72
C LEU A 235 -17.07 -4.39 1.02
N SER A 236 -15.90 -4.64 1.61
CA SER A 236 -14.96 -5.60 1.07
C SER A 236 -15.34 -7.03 1.43
N SER A 237 -15.22 -7.94 0.47
CA SER A 237 -15.34 -9.40 0.70
C SER A 237 -14.30 -9.91 1.72
N PHE A 238 -13.25 -9.14 1.98
CA PHE A 238 -12.18 -9.47 2.92
C PHE A 238 -12.61 -9.45 4.39
N ALA A 239 -13.77 -8.88 4.73
CA ALA A 239 -14.32 -8.87 6.09
C ALA A 239 -15.22 -10.08 6.42
N SER A 240 -15.13 -11.16 5.62
CA SER A 240 -15.90 -12.39 5.81
C SER A 240 -15.35 -13.28 6.95
N TYR A 241 -16.17 -14.20 7.44
CA TYR A 241 -15.74 -15.20 8.42
C TYR A 241 -14.60 -16.08 7.86
N HIS A 242 -14.66 -16.42 6.56
CA HIS A 242 -13.67 -17.28 5.90
C HIS A 242 -12.28 -16.64 5.88
N THR A 243 -12.20 -15.34 5.57
CA THR A 243 -10.95 -14.58 5.61
C THR A 243 -10.48 -14.33 7.04
N SER A 244 -11.38 -14.22 8.02
CA SER A 244 -10.98 -14.22 9.44
C SER A 244 -10.43 -15.55 9.92
N TYR A 245 -10.94 -16.67 9.40
CA TYR A 245 -10.43 -18.01 9.70
C TYR A 245 -9.03 -18.21 9.11
N LEU A 246 -8.85 -17.92 7.81
CA LEU A 246 -7.54 -17.94 7.17
C LEU A 246 -6.55 -16.97 7.84
N GLY A 247 -7.01 -15.79 8.23
CA GLY A 247 -6.23 -14.84 9.01
C GLY A 247 -5.75 -15.44 10.33
N ALA A 248 -6.63 -16.12 11.08
CA ALA A 248 -6.24 -16.78 12.33
C ALA A 248 -5.18 -17.88 12.11
N LEU A 249 -5.30 -18.65 11.03
CA LEU A 249 -4.32 -19.69 10.67
C LEU A 249 -2.93 -19.09 10.37
N HIS A 250 -2.91 -17.95 9.67
CA HIS A 250 -1.68 -17.22 9.34
C HIS A 250 -1.27 -16.17 10.38
N ARG A 251 -1.95 -16.10 11.53
CA ARG A 251 -1.73 -15.10 12.59
C ARG A 251 -1.84 -13.64 12.13
N VAL A 252 -2.75 -13.36 11.21
CA VAL A 252 -3.08 -12.02 10.69
C VAL A 252 -4.48 -11.60 11.12
N ASP A 253 -4.62 -10.41 11.72
CA ASP A 253 -5.92 -9.86 12.09
C ASP A 253 -6.59 -9.13 10.91
N THR A 254 -7.37 -9.89 10.13
CA THR A 254 -8.11 -9.39 8.96
C THR A 254 -9.31 -8.51 9.31
N MET A 255 -9.70 -8.43 10.59
CA MET A 255 -10.80 -7.57 11.05
C MET A 255 -10.38 -6.09 11.19
N THR A 256 -9.10 -5.79 11.01
CA THR A 256 -8.55 -4.44 11.08
C THR A 256 -8.84 -3.66 9.79
N PRO A 257 -9.36 -2.41 9.83
CA PRO A 257 -9.64 -1.62 8.62
C PRO A 257 -8.39 -1.35 7.78
N LEU A 258 -7.20 -1.26 8.41
CA LEU A 258 -5.93 -1.07 7.71
C LEU A 258 -5.59 -2.24 6.77
N PHE A 259 -5.98 -3.47 7.11
CA PHE A 259 -5.77 -4.62 6.24
C PHE A 259 -6.60 -4.47 4.95
N ALA A 260 -7.89 -4.14 5.08
CA ALA A 260 -8.76 -3.93 3.93
C ALA A 260 -8.29 -2.77 3.04
N ILE A 261 -7.85 -1.66 3.63
CA ILE A 261 -7.28 -0.54 2.87
C ILE A 261 -6.05 -0.98 2.07
N LYS A 262 -5.14 -1.77 2.67
CA LYS A 262 -3.98 -2.32 1.96
C LYS A 262 -4.41 -3.19 0.78
N CYS A 263 -5.41 -4.07 0.96
CA CYS A 263 -5.93 -4.90 -0.12
C CYS A 263 -6.57 -4.07 -1.25
N PHE A 264 -7.29 -2.99 -0.92
CA PHE A 264 -7.85 -2.08 -1.93
C PHE A 264 -6.79 -1.26 -2.66
N LEU A 265 -5.77 -0.79 -1.95
CA LEU A 265 -4.62 -0.11 -2.56
C LEU A 265 -3.89 -1.04 -3.54
N GLN A 266 -3.79 -2.34 -3.25
CA GLN A 266 -3.19 -3.31 -4.16
C GLN A 266 -4.06 -3.64 -5.38
N SER A 267 -5.39 -3.67 -5.24
CA SER A 267 -6.30 -4.05 -6.33
C SER A 267 -6.66 -2.87 -7.24
N HIS A 268 -7.03 -1.73 -6.66
CA HIS A 268 -7.49 -0.54 -7.38
C HIS A 268 -6.87 0.75 -6.79
N PRO A 269 -5.54 0.95 -6.91
CA PRO A 269 -4.84 2.08 -6.28
C PRO A 269 -5.38 3.44 -6.70
N PHE A 270 -5.52 3.67 -8.02
CA PHE A 270 -5.94 4.98 -8.54
C PHE A 270 -7.34 5.38 -8.10
N ARG A 271 -8.30 4.45 -8.09
CA ARG A 271 -9.69 4.76 -7.70
C ARG A 271 -9.76 5.16 -6.23
N LEU A 272 -9.05 4.43 -5.36
CA LEU A 272 -9.04 4.71 -3.92
C LEU A 272 -8.31 6.02 -3.62
N LEU A 273 -7.16 6.26 -4.25
CA LEU A 273 -6.35 7.46 -4.01
C LEU A 273 -7.02 8.71 -4.57
N LEU A 274 -7.68 8.63 -5.73
CA LEU A 274 -8.48 9.72 -6.28
C LEU A 274 -9.68 10.06 -5.38
N ALA A 275 -10.41 9.04 -4.90
CA ALA A 275 -11.52 9.24 -3.99
C ALA A 275 -11.07 9.85 -2.65
N ALA A 276 -9.92 9.40 -2.11
CA ALA A 276 -9.35 9.97 -0.90
C ALA A 276 -8.89 11.42 -1.11
N PHE A 277 -8.21 11.73 -2.22
CA PHE A 277 -7.77 13.08 -2.57
C PHE A 277 -8.95 14.05 -2.68
N LEU A 278 -9.96 13.73 -3.48
CA LEU A 278 -11.14 14.57 -3.64
C LEU A 278 -11.92 14.71 -2.33
N GLY A 279 -12.04 13.63 -1.56
CA GLY A 279 -12.71 13.64 -0.26
C GLY A 279 -12.01 14.54 0.75
N THR A 280 -10.69 14.41 0.93
CA THR A 280 -9.94 15.25 1.87
C THR A 280 -9.88 16.69 1.38
N LEU A 281 -9.74 16.93 0.08
CA LEU A 281 -9.76 18.29 -0.49
C LEU A 281 -11.06 19.00 -0.14
N VAL A 282 -12.22 18.43 -0.47
CA VAL A 282 -13.52 19.07 -0.22
C VAL A 282 -13.74 19.32 1.27
N ILE A 283 -13.49 18.31 2.12
CA ILE A 283 -13.74 18.41 3.57
C ILE A 283 -12.84 19.47 4.22
N THR A 284 -11.56 19.50 3.87
CA THR A 284 -10.59 20.42 4.47
C THR A 284 -10.76 21.83 3.95
N SER A 285 -11.09 22.01 2.66
CA SER A 285 -11.46 23.32 2.11
C SER A 285 -12.69 23.90 2.81
N TYR A 286 -13.73 23.10 3.01
CA TYR A 286 -14.91 23.53 3.75
C TYR A 286 -14.59 23.92 5.19
N ALA A 287 -13.79 23.09 5.88
CA ALA A 287 -13.40 23.35 7.26
C ALA A 287 -12.64 24.68 7.41
N ILE A 288 -11.69 24.95 6.51
CA ILE A 288 -10.92 26.20 6.51
C ILE A 288 -11.81 27.38 6.13
N ALA A 289 -12.69 27.26 5.15
CA ALA A 289 -13.58 28.34 4.74
C ALA A 289 -14.46 28.81 5.91
N ILE A 290 -15.06 27.88 6.65
CA ILE A 290 -15.90 28.20 7.83
C ILE A 290 -15.11 28.93 8.92
N VAL A 291 -13.87 28.49 9.16
CA VAL A 291 -13.01 29.06 10.22
C VAL A 291 -12.44 30.42 9.82
N GLU A 292 -12.10 30.64 8.55
CA GLU A 292 -11.48 31.88 8.08
C GLU A 292 -12.48 32.98 7.68
N THR A 293 -13.74 32.63 7.37
CA THR A 293 -14.79 33.59 6.96
C THR A 293 -14.91 34.84 7.85
N PRO A 294 -14.88 34.77 9.21
CA PRO A 294 -15.05 35.96 10.03
C PRO A 294 -13.85 36.92 10.01
N VAL A 295 -12.69 36.49 9.53
CA VAL A 295 -11.44 37.27 9.60
C VAL A 295 -10.91 37.62 8.22
N ASN A 296 -10.91 36.67 7.30
CA ASN A 296 -10.25 36.79 6.02
C ASN A 296 -11.25 36.79 4.84
N PRO A 297 -11.58 37.97 4.28
CA PRO A 297 -12.51 38.06 3.16
C PRO A 297 -11.98 37.42 1.87
N THR A 298 -10.66 37.28 1.72
CA THR A 298 -10.05 36.62 0.54
C THR A 298 -10.26 35.11 0.52
N LEU A 299 -10.44 34.52 1.71
CA LEU A 299 -10.67 33.08 1.93
C LEU A 299 -12.14 32.73 2.15
N ALA A 300 -13.04 33.72 2.19
CA ALA A 300 -14.48 33.51 2.25
C ALA A 300 -15.05 32.74 1.04
N PRO A 301 -14.65 33.00 -0.23
CA PRO A 301 -15.11 32.19 -1.34
C PRO A 301 -14.45 30.80 -1.33
N LEU A 302 -15.27 29.75 -1.36
CA LEU A 302 -14.83 28.36 -1.31
C LEU A 302 -13.84 28.00 -2.43
N SER A 303 -13.92 28.66 -3.60
CA SER A 303 -12.97 28.48 -4.70
C SER A 303 -11.53 28.78 -4.30
N ASN A 304 -11.31 29.86 -3.54
CA ASN A 304 -9.98 30.28 -3.11
C ASN A 304 -9.44 29.34 -2.04
N THR A 305 -10.31 28.85 -1.15
CA THR A 305 -9.93 27.85 -0.16
C THR A 305 -9.62 26.49 -0.79
N MET A 306 -10.37 26.09 -1.82
CA MET A 306 -10.07 24.87 -2.60
C MET A 306 -8.73 24.97 -3.32
N TRP A 307 -8.44 26.13 -3.93
CA TRP A 307 -7.15 26.41 -4.54
C TRP A 307 -5.99 26.31 -3.54
N LEU A 308 -6.12 26.97 -2.39
CA LEU A 308 -5.13 26.90 -1.30
C LEU A 308 -4.88 25.46 -0.83
N VAL A 309 -5.94 24.70 -0.57
CA VAL A 309 -5.83 23.30 -0.13
C VAL A 309 -5.20 22.43 -1.21
N ALA A 310 -5.59 22.58 -2.47
CA ALA A 310 -5.02 21.82 -3.57
C ALA A 310 -3.51 22.06 -3.72
N LEU A 311 -3.08 23.33 -3.65
CA LEU A 311 -1.66 23.71 -3.72
C LEU A 311 -0.85 23.19 -2.54
N THR A 312 -1.42 23.20 -1.33
CA THR A 312 -0.75 22.69 -0.13
C THR A 312 -0.67 21.17 -0.11
N MET A 313 -1.71 20.46 -0.57
CA MET A 313 -1.66 19.02 -0.79
C MET A 313 -0.60 18.64 -1.83
N ALA A 314 -0.43 19.46 -2.87
CA ALA A 314 0.61 19.30 -3.90
C ALA A 314 1.99 19.81 -3.44
N THR A 315 2.12 20.36 -2.23
CA THR A 315 3.35 20.94 -1.68
C THR A 315 3.97 22.08 -2.52
N VAL A 316 3.15 22.80 -3.30
CA VAL A 316 3.59 23.93 -4.14
C VAL A 316 3.71 25.21 -3.32
N GLY A 317 2.64 25.59 -2.62
CA GLY A 317 2.62 26.72 -1.68
C GLY A 317 3.03 28.07 -2.29
N TYR A 318 2.27 28.59 -3.26
CA TYR A 318 2.57 29.90 -3.87
C TYR A 318 2.57 31.07 -2.88
N GLY A 319 1.76 31.00 -1.81
CA GLY A 319 1.67 32.04 -0.79
C GLY A 319 0.84 33.26 -1.21
N ASP A 320 0.04 33.14 -2.27
CA ASP A 320 -0.93 34.13 -2.74
C ASP A 320 -2.10 34.30 -1.76
N VAL A 321 -2.55 33.21 -1.16
CA VAL A 321 -3.62 33.19 -0.14
C VAL A 321 -3.15 32.39 1.07
N VAL A 322 -3.34 32.91 2.28
CA VAL A 322 -2.90 32.27 3.53
C VAL A 322 -3.94 32.41 4.65
N PRO A 323 -4.14 31.37 5.49
CA PRO A 323 -5.04 31.45 6.64
C PRO A 323 -4.42 32.32 7.73
N LEU A 324 -5.24 33.21 8.29
CA LEU A 324 -4.82 34.13 9.35
C LEU A 324 -5.01 33.52 10.73
N THR A 325 -5.99 32.63 10.91
CA THR A 325 -6.33 32.04 12.22
C THR A 325 -5.44 30.84 12.53
N THR A 326 -5.16 30.61 13.82
CA THR A 326 -4.40 29.43 14.25
C THR A 326 -5.14 28.12 13.95
N ALA A 327 -6.46 28.13 14.05
CA ALA A 327 -7.31 26.98 13.72
C ALA A 327 -7.25 26.66 12.22
N GLY A 328 -7.33 27.68 11.35
CA GLY A 328 -7.20 27.51 9.90
C GLY A 328 -5.84 26.97 9.50
N GLN A 329 -4.76 27.46 10.14
CA GLN A 329 -3.40 26.93 9.95
C GLN A 329 -3.28 25.46 10.40
N ALA A 330 -3.83 25.11 11.56
CA ALA A 330 -3.81 23.72 12.05
C ALA A 330 -4.58 22.77 11.11
N LEU A 331 -5.73 23.21 10.58
CA LEU A 331 -6.50 22.46 9.59
C LEU A 331 -5.76 22.34 8.26
N LEU A 332 -5.05 23.38 7.82
CA LEU A 332 -4.25 23.33 6.59
C LEU A 332 -3.05 22.37 6.73
N VAL A 333 -2.39 22.36 7.88
CA VAL A 333 -1.28 21.42 8.15
C VAL A 333 -1.79 19.98 8.22
N THR A 334 -2.81 19.71 9.04
CA THR A 334 -3.31 18.34 9.26
C THR A 334 -4.10 17.81 8.06
N GLY A 335 -4.94 18.66 7.47
CA GLY A 335 -5.85 18.31 6.38
C GLY A 335 -5.28 18.50 4.99
N GLY A 336 -4.40 19.47 4.76
CA GLY A 336 -3.74 19.72 3.48
C GLY A 336 -2.39 19.02 3.40
N MET A 337 -1.42 19.50 4.18
CA MET A 337 -0.03 19.05 4.09
C MET A 337 0.15 17.57 4.45
N VAL A 338 -0.29 17.14 5.64
CA VAL A 338 -0.12 15.75 6.10
C VAL A 338 -0.90 14.78 5.20
N SER A 339 -2.14 15.12 4.82
CA SER A 339 -2.93 14.26 3.94
C SER A 339 -2.32 14.14 2.53
N GLY A 340 -1.84 15.25 1.96
CA GLY A 340 -1.18 15.29 0.66
C GLY A 340 0.08 14.43 0.64
N ILE A 341 0.96 14.61 1.64
CA ILE A 341 2.18 13.80 1.78
C ILE A 341 1.84 12.31 1.93
N LEU A 342 0.82 11.96 2.73
CA LEU A 342 0.39 10.57 2.89
C LEU A 342 -0.17 9.97 1.60
N LEU A 343 -0.91 10.75 0.81
CA LEU A 343 -1.46 10.30 -0.48
C LEU A 343 -0.35 10.08 -1.51
N VAL A 344 0.63 10.99 -1.58
CA VAL A 344 1.82 10.83 -2.44
C VAL A 344 2.66 9.64 -2.00
N ALA A 345 2.88 9.48 -0.69
CA ALA A 345 3.58 8.32 -0.14
C ALA A 345 2.84 7.01 -0.42
N ALA A 346 1.50 7.00 -0.34
CA ALA A 346 0.70 5.84 -0.68
C ALA A 346 0.73 5.52 -2.18
N LEU A 347 0.72 6.52 -3.05
CA LEU A 347 0.96 6.35 -4.49
C LEU A 347 2.33 5.71 -4.74
N TYR A 348 3.38 6.27 -4.14
CA TYR A 348 4.75 5.77 -4.27
C TYR A 348 4.88 4.33 -3.73
N LEU A 349 4.27 4.03 -2.59
CA LEU A 349 4.27 2.68 -2.02
C LEU A 349 3.48 1.70 -2.89
N CYS A 350 2.38 2.11 -3.52
CA CYS A 350 1.66 1.26 -4.46
C CYS A 350 2.53 0.97 -5.70
N THR A 351 3.31 1.95 -6.17
CA THR A 351 4.28 1.73 -7.25
C THR A 351 5.42 0.81 -6.80
N ASP A 352 5.95 0.99 -5.59
CA ASP A 352 7.05 0.18 -5.06
C ASP A 352 6.62 -1.23 -4.67
N ILE A 353 5.40 -1.46 -4.15
CA ILE A 353 4.89 -2.82 -3.89
C ILE A 353 4.72 -3.57 -5.22
N SER A 354 4.28 -2.88 -6.27
CA SER A 354 4.17 -3.47 -7.62
C SER A 354 5.54 -3.79 -8.22
N VAL A 355 6.58 -3.04 -7.86
CA VAL A 355 7.96 -3.25 -8.35
C VAL A 355 8.71 -4.28 -7.48
N ASN A 356 8.67 -4.17 -6.16
CA ASN A 356 9.37 -5.02 -5.19
C ASN A 356 8.75 -6.43 -5.06
N CYS A 357 7.45 -6.62 -5.28
CA CYS A 357 6.90 -7.99 -5.36
C CYS A 357 7.35 -8.76 -6.62
N VAL A 358 8.02 -8.11 -7.59
CA VAL A 358 8.43 -8.73 -8.86
C VAL A 358 9.93 -8.54 -9.18
N PHE A 359 10.69 -7.88 -8.31
CA PHE A 359 12.13 -7.64 -8.49
C PHE A 359 12.90 -7.97 -7.22
N ASP A 360 12.93 -9.25 -6.84
CA ASP A 360 13.90 -9.77 -5.85
C ASP A 360 15.29 -10.04 -6.47
N SER A 361 15.57 -9.44 -7.63
CA SER A 361 16.91 -9.43 -8.21
C SER A 361 17.02 -8.30 -9.23
N ILE A 362 18.04 -7.45 -9.06
CA ILE A 362 18.47 -6.34 -9.93
C ILE A 362 17.98 -4.97 -9.46
N SER A 363 18.72 -4.43 -8.48
CA SER A 363 18.96 -3.00 -8.35
C SER A 363 19.53 -2.49 -9.67
N TYR A 364 19.00 -1.41 -10.24
CA TYR A 364 19.74 -0.20 -10.62
C TYR A 364 18.78 0.87 -11.16
N ARG A 365 18.80 2.03 -10.47
CA ARG A 365 18.68 3.40 -11.00
C ARG A 365 17.70 3.64 -12.15
N LEU A 366 16.62 4.37 -11.87
CA LEU A 366 16.11 5.47 -12.72
C LEU A 366 14.95 6.21 -12.03
N GLN A 367 14.98 7.55 -12.10
CA GLN A 367 13.94 8.50 -11.66
C GLN A 367 12.58 8.34 -12.39
N SER A 368 12.36 7.27 -13.14
CA SER A 368 11.16 6.98 -13.93
C SER A 368 10.38 5.75 -13.42
N ALA A 369 10.63 5.32 -12.18
CA ALA A 369 9.92 4.20 -11.55
C ALA A 369 8.39 4.38 -11.56
N ALA A 370 7.89 5.61 -11.42
CA ALA A 370 6.46 5.90 -11.45
C ALA A 370 5.79 5.59 -12.80
N LEU A 371 6.49 5.85 -13.92
CA LEU A 371 5.95 5.60 -15.26
C LEU A 371 6.03 4.11 -15.63
N PHE A 372 7.09 3.42 -15.21
CA PHE A 372 7.22 1.97 -15.42
C PHE A 372 6.33 1.12 -14.50
N ALA A 373 5.91 1.65 -13.35
CA ALA A 373 4.92 0.99 -12.48
C ALA A 373 3.52 0.92 -13.10
N LEU A 374 3.16 1.84 -14.02
CA LEU A 374 1.93 1.74 -14.82
C LEU A 374 1.96 0.55 -15.78
N LEU A 375 3.15 0.18 -16.24
CA LEU A 375 3.38 -0.99 -17.07
C LEU A 375 3.63 -2.18 -16.16
N ARG A 376 2.57 -2.64 -15.48
CA ARG A 376 2.52 -3.97 -14.85
C ARG A 376 2.85 -5.01 -15.90
N ARG A 377 4.13 -5.29 -16.10
CA ARG A 377 4.60 -6.34 -16.99
C ARG A 377 4.56 -7.61 -16.17
N ASP A 378 3.56 -8.44 -16.46
CA ASP A 378 3.48 -9.78 -15.91
C ASP A 378 4.79 -10.52 -16.22
N GLU A 379 5.08 -11.56 -15.46
CA GLU A 379 6.26 -12.39 -15.68
C GLU A 379 6.31 -12.96 -17.12
N ARG A 380 5.13 -13.10 -17.75
CA ARG A 380 4.95 -13.41 -19.17
C ARG A 380 5.44 -12.29 -20.08
N ASP A 381 5.10 -11.04 -19.79
CA ASP A 381 5.56 -9.88 -20.56
C ASP A 381 7.07 -9.72 -20.44
N LYS A 382 7.63 -9.89 -19.23
CA LYS A 382 9.09 -9.89 -19.01
C LYS A 382 9.78 -10.93 -19.89
N ARG A 383 9.27 -12.17 -19.92
CA ARG A 383 9.76 -13.25 -20.78
C ARG A 383 9.62 -12.89 -22.26
N PHE A 384 8.50 -12.31 -22.66
CA PHE A 384 8.25 -11.88 -24.05
C PHE A 384 9.20 -10.77 -24.51
N ILE A 385 9.47 -9.77 -23.67
CA ILE A 385 10.44 -8.70 -23.98
C ILE A 385 11.85 -9.25 -24.06
N TYR A 386 12.20 -10.18 -23.16
CA TYR A 386 13.49 -10.85 -23.20
C TYR A 386 13.64 -11.63 -24.51
N SER A 387 12.61 -12.38 -24.95
CA SER A 387 12.66 -13.06 -26.25
C SER A 387 12.74 -12.10 -27.43
N LEU A 388 12.01 -10.97 -27.39
CA LEU A 388 12.11 -9.93 -28.43
C LEU A 388 13.52 -9.32 -28.50
N ARG A 389 14.10 -8.98 -27.34
CA ARG A 389 15.46 -8.42 -27.26
C ARG A 389 16.50 -9.44 -27.74
N ARG A 390 16.31 -10.72 -27.41
CA ARG A 390 17.16 -11.80 -27.90
C ARG A 390 17.08 -11.95 -29.41
N HIS A 391 15.88 -11.99 -29.99
CA HIS A 391 15.71 -12.01 -31.44
C HIS A 391 16.34 -10.79 -32.13
N GLN A 392 16.16 -9.59 -31.57
CA GLN A 392 16.77 -8.38 -32.11
C GLN A 392 18.30 -8.45 -32.06
N PHE A 393 18.87 -8.96 -30.97
CA PHE A 393 20.31 -9.17 -30.82
C PHE A 393 20.83 -10.19 -31.84
N ASP A 394 20.14 -11.30 -32.03
CA ASP A 394 20.52 -12.33 -33.00
C ASP A 394 20.48 -11.77 -34.44
N CYS A 395 19.46 -10.99 -34.81
CA CYS A 395 19.40 -10.32 -36.10
C CYS A 395 20.55 -9.32 -36.29
N GLN A 396 20.90 -8.54 -35.26
CA GLN A 396 22.02 -7.61 -35.31
C GLN A 396 23.36 -8.34 -35.44
N LEU A 397 23.53 -9.46 -34.72
CA LEU A 397 24.71 -10.31 -34.79
C LEU A 397 24.87 -10.91 -36.19
N HIS A 398 23.80 -11.48 -36.77
CA HIS A 398 23.83 -12.02 -38.14
C HIS A 398 24.20 -10.94 -39.17
N ASN A 399 23.61 -9.74 -39.06
CA ASN A 399 23.93 -8.62 -39.95
C ASN A 399 25.39 -8.15 -39.79
N ALA A 400 25.90 -8.10 -38.56
CA ALA A 400 27.30 -7.76 -38.29
C ALA A 400 28.24 -8.80 -38.89
N CYS A 401 27.96 -10.08 -38.69
CA CYS A 401 28.70 -11.20 -39.28
C CYS A 401 28.71 -11.18 -40.81
N ALA A 402 27.56 -10.95 -41.45
CA ALA A 402 27.49 -10.84 -42.90
C ALA A 402 28.34 -9.68 -43.42
N ARG A 403 28.31 -8.52 -42.74
CA ARG A 403 29.14 -7.36 -43.10
C ARG A 403 30.63 -7.63 -42.93
N THR A 404 31.05 -8.29 -41.85
CA THR A 404 32.48 -8.59 -41.64
C THR A 404 33.02 -9.53 -42.71
N ILE A 405 32.26 -10.57 -43.07
CA ILE A 405 32.63 -11.50 -44.16
C ILE A 405 32.69 -10.78 -45.50
N GLN A 406 31.69 -9.96 -45.84
CA GLN A 406 31.69 -9.18 -47.08
C GLN A 406 32.90 -8.24 -47.19
N VAL A 407 33.27 -7.57 -46.10
CA VAL A 407 34.46 -6.69 -46.05
C VAL A 407 35.75 -7.50 -46.18
N ALA A 408 35.85 -8.65 -45.50
CA ALA A 408 37.01 -9.53 -45.60
C ALA A 408 37.19 -10.07 -47.04
N TRP A 409 36.09 -10.48 -47.69
CA TRP A 409 36.08 -10.97 -49.07
C TRP A 409 36.47 -9.89 -50.08
N ARG A 410 35.88 -8.69 -49.97
CA ARG A 410 36.25 -7.55 -50.82
C ARG A 410 37.73 -7.19 -50.66
N ARG A 411 38.26 -7.26 -49.43
CA ARG A 411 39.67 -7.03 -49.16
C ARG A 411 40.57 -8.07 -49.81
N TYR A 412 40.18 -9.36 -49.81
CA TYR A 412 40.90 -10.42 -50.51
C TYR A 412 40.97 -10.14 -52.02
N HIS A 413 39.85 -9.80 -52.64
CA HIS A 413 39.79 -9.50 -54.07
C HIS A 413 40.43 -8.17 -54.48
N ALA A 414 40.56 -7.21 -53.56
CA ALA A 414 41.27 -5.96 -53.79
C ALA A 414 42.81 -6.12 -53.76
N VAL A 415 43.33 -7.30 -53.41
CA VAL A 415 44.77 -7.60 -53.50
C VAL A 415 45.12 -7.85 -54.97
N GLU A 416 45.93 -6.96 -55.56
CA GLU A 416 46.34 -7.01 -56.98
C GLU A 416 47.00 -8.35 -57.36
N PRO A 417 46.79 -8.84 -58.61
CA PRO A 417 47.45 -10.03 -59.15
C PRO A 417 48.95 -9.76 -59.36
N GLY A 418 49.73 -9.91 -58.28
CA GLY A 418 51.15 -9.60 -58.20
C GLY A 418 51.67 -9.40 -56.78
N ALA A 419 50.78 -9.31 -55.78
CA ALA A 419 51.17 -9.22 -54.38
C ALA A 419 51.88 -10.49 -53.88
N SER A 420 52.87 -10.33 -53.01
CA SER A 420 53.63 -11.42 -52.38
C SER A 420 52.71 -12.56 -51.88
N PRO A 421 53.05 -13.84 -52.10
CA PRO A 421 52.24 -14.99 -51.70
C PRO A 421 51.92 -14.99 -50.19
N TYR A 422 52.80 -14.41 -49.37
CA TYR A 422 52.56 -14.21 -47.93
C TYR A 422 51.38 -13.27 -47.65
N ARG A 423 51.20 -12.21 -48.45
CA ARG A 423 50.12 -11.22 -48.30
C ARG A 423 48.76 -11.81 -48.71
N LYS A 424 48.75 -12.68 -49.72
CA LYS A 424 47.55 -13.37 -50.22
C LYS A 424 47.07 -14.46 -49.26
N GLY A 425 47.99 -15.28 -48.72
CA GLY A 425 47.65 -16.30 -47.70
C GLY A 425 47.13 -15.69 -46.39
N LYS A 426 47.64 -14.52 -45.98
CA LYS A 426 47.16 -13.81 -44.79
C LYS A 426 45.78 -13.17 -44.96
N SER A 427 45.37 -12.86 -46.20
CA SER A 427 43.99 -12.45 -46.47
C SER A 427 43.02 -13.63 -46.51
N GLU A 428 43.45 -14.81 -46.97
CA GLU A 428 42.64 -16.04 -46.93
C GLU A 428 42.38 -16.51 -45.50
N SER A 429 43.41 -16.50 -44.65
CA SER A 429 43.27 -16.87 -43.23
C SER A 429 42.27 -15.99 -42.49
N VAL A 430 42.26 -14.68 -42.76
CA VAL A 430 41.32 -13.72 -42.18
C VAL A 430 39.87 -13.98 -42.62
N VAL A 431 39.65 -14.34 -43.88
CA VAL A 431 38.32 -14.69 -44.38
C VAL A 431 37.83 -15.99 -43.74
N PHE A 432 38.71 -16.99 -43.62
CA PHE A 432 38.39 -18.28 -43.02
C PHE A 432 38.10 -18.16 -41.52
N GLU A 433 38.89 -17.38 -40.77
CA GLU A 433 38.67 -17.13 -39.34
C GLU A 433 37.39 -16.30 -39.09
N ALA A 434 37.09 -15.30 -39.93
CA ALA A 434 35.86 -14.54 -39.83
C ALA A 434 34.61 -15.41 -40.09
N ALA A 435 34.67 -16.31 -41.07
CA ALA A 435 33.59 -17.26 -41.37
C ALA A 435 33.43 -18.31 -40.25
N TYR A 436 34.54 -18.85 -39.73
CA TYR A 436 34.53 -19.86 -38.67
C TYR A 436 34.04 -19.29 -37.33
N GLY A 437 34.44 -18.06 -36.99
CA GLY A 437 33.96 -17.34 -35.79
C GLY A 437 32.46 -17.05 -35.83
N CYS A 438 31.91 -16.72 -37.00
CA CYS A 438 30.47 -16.51 -37.16
C CYS A 438 29.66 -17.82 -37.12
N LEU A 439 30.20 -18.94 -37.62
CA LEU A 439 29.55 -20.26 -37.52
C LEU A 439 29.51 -20.78 -36.07
N THR A 440 30.57 -20.57 -35.31
CA THR A 440 30.64 -21.00 -33.90
C THR A 440 29.69 -20.21 -33.00
N LEU A 441 29.49 -18.91 -33.27
CA LEU A 441 28.51 -18.07 -32.58
C LEU A 441 27.04 -18.48 -32.84
N HIS A 442 26.76 -19.09 -34.00
CA HIS A 442 25.41 -19.55 -34.35
C HIS A 442 25.03 -20.88 -33.64
N TYR A 443 26.02 -21.77 -33.43
CA TYR A 443 25.80 -23.07 -32.80
C TYR A 443 25.92 -23.08 -31.27
N TYR A 444 26.71 -22.17 -30.67
CA TYR A 444 26.93 -22.12 -29.22
C TYR A 444 26.84 -20.68 -28.66
N PRO A 445 25.62 -20.18 -28.35
CA PRO A 445 25.42 -18.80 -27.89
C PRO A 445 25.87 -18.54 -26.43
N VAL A 446 26.42 -19.53 -25.72
CA VAL A 446 26.70 -19.44 -24.27
C VAL A 446 28.07 -20.04 -23.92
N THR A 447 29.18 -19.46 -24.40
CA THR A 447 30.56 -19.67 -23.85
C THR A 447 31.57 -18.70 -24.50
N PRO A 448 32.73 -18.40 -23.85
CA PRO A 448 33.58 -17.25 -24.18
C PRO A 448 34.47 -17.54 -25.40
N VAL A 449 33.95 -17.30 -26.60
CA VAL A 449 34.72 -17.40 -27.86
C VAL A 449 35.23 -16.00 -28.31
N CYS A 450 34.96 -14.96 -27.53
CA CYS A 450 35.47 -13.61 -27.78
C CYS A 450 37.01 -13.60 -27.95
N ASP A 451 37.75 -14.33 -27.12
CA ASP A 451 39.22 -14.30 -27.10
C ASP A 451 39.87 -14.72 -28.44
N SER A 452 39.23 -15.61 -29.20
CA SER A 452 39.73 -16.03 -30.52
C SER A 452 39.53 -14.94 -31.58
N LEU A 453 38.39 -14.23 -31.55
CA LEU A 453 38.12 -13.10 -32.46
C LEU A 453 38.97 -11.86 -32.11
N TYR A 454 39.31 -11.70 -30.83
CA TYR A 454 40.26 -10.68 -30.34
C TYR A 454 41.71 -10.96 -30.80
N LEU A 455 42.13 -12.23 -30.89
CA LEU A 455 43.45 -12.60 -31.38
C LEU A 455 43.61 -12.31 -32.89
N CYS A 456 42.58 -12.61 -33.69
CA CYS A 456 42.59 -12.34 -35.14
C CYS A 456 42.58 -10.83 -35.46
N THR A 457 41.82 -10.04 -34.69
CA THR A 457 41.81 -8.58 -34.83
C THR A 457 43.09 -7.92 -34.33
N SER A 458 43.76 -8.49 -33.31
CA SER A 458 45.08 -8.09 -32.81
C SER A 458 46.18 -8.26 -33.88
N ILE A 459 46.24 -9.42 -34.53
CA ILE A 459 47.23 -9.72 -35.60
C ILE A 459 46.99 -8.83 -36.85
N GLN A 460 45.74 -8.49 -37.15
CA GLN A 460 45.37 -7.54 -38.20
C GLN A 460 45.77 -6.08 -37.89
N ARG A 461 45.96 -5.73 -36.61
CA ARG A 461 46.32 -4.38 -36.14
C ARG A 461 47.83 -4.17 -36.13
N GLU A 462 48.59 -5.21 -35.78
CA GLU A 462 50.06 -5.29 -35.88
C GLU A 462 50.57 -4.97 -37.29
N LEU A 463 49.95 -5.57 -38.32
CA LEU A 463 50.28 -5.30 -39.71
C LEU A 463 49.97 -3.88 -40.18
N ARG A 464 49.05 -3.20 -39.50
CA ARG A 464 48.59 -1.84 -39.83
C ARG A 464 49.57 -0.77 -39.32
N LYS A 465 50.59 -1.14 -38.54
CA LYS A 465 51.59 -0.21 -37.94
C LYS A 465 52.76 0.16 -38.86
N LYS A 466 52.81 -0.29 -40.12
CA LYS A 466 53.82 0.16 -41.11
C LYS A 466 53.28 1.31 -41.99
N SER A 467 53.05 2.48 -41.39
CA SER A 467 53.37 3.83 -41.94
C SER A 467 52.69 4.93 -41.10
N ILE A 468 53.47 5.46 -40.18
CA ILE A 468 53.62 6.87 -39.74
C ILE A 468 52.36 7.70 -39.46
N GLY A 469 52.34 8.25 -38.24
CA GLY A 469 51.97 9.64 -38.01
C GLY A 469 50.72 9.80 -37.16
N ASP A 470 50.91 10.08 -35.89
CA ASP A 470 49.93 10.69 -34.98
C ASP A 470 48.71 9.85 -34.61
N TYR A 471 48.85 8.93 -33.66
CA TYR A 471 47.71 8.57 -32.79
C TYR A 471 48.23 7.99 -31.46
N VAL A 472 47.71 8.50 -30.35
CA VAL A 472 48.00 8.03 -28.99
C VAL A 472 47.80 6.51 -28.94
N SER A 473 48.81 5.79 -28.45
CA SER A 473 48.88 4.33 -28.50
C SER A 473 47.59 3.68 -27.97
N PRO A 474 46.96 2.75 -28.72
CA PRO A 474 45.83 1.94 -28.23
C PRO A 474 46.16 1.17 -26.94
N GLU A 475 47.45 0.95 -26.67
CA GLU A 475 47.94 0.36 -25.41
C GLU A 475 47.65 1.27 -24.22
N ILE A 476 47.78 2.60 -24.36
CA ILE A 476 47.48 3.58 -23.31
C ILE A 476 45.97 3.66 -23.06
N GLY A 477 45.15 3.62 -24.11
CA GLY A 477 43.68 3.60 -23.98
C GLY A 477 43.15 2.27 -23.39
N MET A 478 43.80 1.14 -23.71
CA MET A 478 43.46 -0.16 -23.11
C MET A 478 43.96 -0.28 -21.67
N LEU A 479 45.11 0.29 -21.33
CA LEU A 479 45.58 0.41 -19.94
C LEU A 479 44.59 1.24 -19.13
N GLN A 480 44.11 2.37 -19.66
CA GLN A 480 43.08 3.18 -18.99
C GLN A 480 41.76 2.41 -18.82
N CYS A 481 41.25 1.71 -19.84
CA CYS A 481 40.01 0.93 -19.70
C CYS A 481 40.16 -0.24 -18.72
N ARG A 482 41.31 -0.92 -18.73
CA ARG A 482 41.65 -1.98 -17.78
C ARG A 482 41.72 -1.44 -16.36
N ASP A 483 42.34 -0.28 -16.16
CA ASP A 483 42.46 0.34 -14.84
C ASP A 483 41.11 0.87 -14.32
N ILE A 484 40.26 1.40 -15.20
CA ILE A 484 38.87 1.77 -14.86
C ILE A 484 38.06 0.53 -14.47
N TRP A 485 38.18 -0.56 -15.21
CA TRP A 485 37.47 -1.80 -14.92
C TRP A 485 37.98 -2.47 -13.62
N LEU A 486 39.30 -2.54 -13.42
CA LEU A 486 39.91 -3.09 -12.22
C LEU A 486 39.63 -2.24 -10.97
N SER A 487 39.55 -0.91 -11.11
CA SER A 487 39.17 -0.03 -9.99
C SER A 487 37.69 -0.20 -9.63
N SER A 488 36.80 -0.34 -10.62
CA SER A 488 35.39 -0.65 -10.39
C SER A 488 35.21 -2.00 -9.67
N LEU A 489 35.96 -3.03 -10.07
CA LEU A 489 35.95 -4.35 -9.44
C LEU A 489 36.49 -4.32 -8.01
N ARG A 490 37.60 -3.61 -7.76
CA ARG A 490 38.13 -3.43 -6.39
C ARG A 490 37.16 -2.66 -5.50
N GLN A 491 36.46 -1.67 -6.05
CA GLN A 491 35.46 -0.90 -5.31
C GLN A 491 34.24 -1.76 -4.94
N GLU A 492 33.80 -2.64 -5.85
CA GLU A 492 32.73 -3.59 -5.59
C GLU A 492 33.15 -4.64 -4.56
N GLN A 493 34.35 -5.20 -4.65
CA GLN A 493 34.90 -6.10 -3.63
C GLN A 493 35.04 -5.43 -2.26
N LYS A 494 35.53 -4.19 -2.21
CA LYS A 494 35.64 -3.41 -0.96
C LYS A 494 34.27 -3.16 -0.33
N SER A 495 33.27 -2.76 -1.13
CA SER A 495 31.88 -2.61 -0.69
C SER A 495 31.31 -3.91 -0.11
N THR A 496 31.60 -5.04 -0.77
CA THR A 496 31.15 -6.36 -0.32
C THR A 496 31.82 -6.79 0.99
N LEU A 497 33.12 -6.54 1.13
CA LEU A 497 33.88 -6.80 2.36
C LEU A 497 33.45 -5.89 3.51
N ASP A 498 33.17 -4.62 3.26
CA ASP A 498 32.67 -3.69 4.28
C ASP A 498 31.27 -4.09 4.76
N ARG A 499 30.43 -4.61 3.85
CA ARG A 499 29.14 -5.23 4.23
C ARG A 499 29.33 -6.45 5.10
N LEU A 500 30.25 -7.35 4.76
CA LEU A 500 30.56 -8.53 5.57
C LEU A 500 31.12 -8.16 6.94
N ARG A 501 32.03 -7.19 7.04
CA ARG A 501 32.52 -6.67 8.33
C ARG A 501 31.42 -6.05 9.18
N ASN A 502 30.45 -5.36 8.57
CA ASN A 502 29.30 -4.84 9.30
C ASN A 502 28.40 -5.97 9.82
N VAL A 503 28.25 -7.07 9.07
CA VAL A 503 27.56 -8.27 9.55
C VAL A 503 28.32 -8.92 10.69
N GLU A 504 29.65 -9.06 10.57
CA GLU A 504 30.54 -9.60 11.61
C GLU A 504 30.46 -8.79 12.90
N ARG A 505 30.61 -7.46 12.85
CA ARG A 505 30.44 -6.58 14.03
C ARG A 505 29.06 -6.72 14.68
N ARG A 506 28.00 -6.89 13.87
CA ARG A 506 26.65 -7.11 14.42
C ARG A 506 26.57 -8.48 15.09
N LEU A 507 27.18 -9.50 14.51
CA LEU A 507 27.27 -10.84 15.10
C LEU A 507 28.03 -10.78 16.43
N ASP A 508 29.20 -10.13 16.47
CA ASP A 508 30.02 -9.95 17.67
C ASP A 508 29.26 -9.17 18.76
N SER A 509 28.51 -8.12 18.38
CA SER A 509 27.68 -7.37 19.33
C SER A 509 26.56 -8.22 19.93
N LEU A 510 25.98 -9.13 19.14
CA LEU A 510 24.96 -10.07 19.61
C LEU A 510 25.56 -11.15 20.50
N VAL A 511 26.75 -11.66 20.16
CA VAL A 511 27.49 -12.62 20.99
C VAL A 511 27.91 -11.98 22.31
N ALA A 512 28.41 -10.73 22.29
CA ALA A 512 28.75 -9.97 23.50
C ALA A 512 27.52 -9.66 24.36
N ALA A 513 26.38 -9.31 23.75
CA ALA A 513 25.12 -9.11 24.47
C ALA A 513 24.61 -10.43 25.08
N ALA A 514 24.76 -11.56 24.38
CA ALA A 514 24.39 -12.88 24.86
C ALA A 514 25.31 -13.33 26.01
N THR A 515 26.63 -13.16 25.92
CA THR A 515 27.55 -13.49 27.01
C THR A 515 27.38 -12.57 28.22
N ALA A 516 27.09 -11.28 28.02
CA ALA A 516 26.74 -10.37 29.12
C ALA A 516 25.41 -10.73 29.80
N ALA A 517 24.44 -11.26 29.06
CA ALA A 517 23.20 -11.77 29.64
C ALA A 517 23.40 -13.06 30.46
N VAL A 518 24.36 -13.90 30.06
CA VAL A 518 24.72 -15.14 30.77
C VAL A 518 25.57 -14.87 32.02
N ASN A 519 26.44 -13.85 31.99
CA ASN A 519 27.35 -13.52 33.09
C ASN A 519 26.80 -12.51 34.11
N LYS A 520 25.50 -12.16 34.07
CA LYS A 520 24.90 -11.37 35.15
C LYS A 520 24.81 -12.23 36.43
N PRO A 521 25.51 -11.90 37.52
CA PRO A 521 25.27 -12.55 38.80
C PRO A 521 23.83 -12.26 39.25
N GLN A 522 23.15 -13.30 39.73
CA GLN A 522 21.80 -13.21 40.31
C GLN A 522 21.77 -12.33 41.55
#